data_AF-A0A9E2YCT2-F1
#
_entry.id   AF-A0A9E2YCT2-F1
#
_cell.length_a   1.000
_cell.length_b   1.000
_cell.length_c   1.000
_cell.angle_alpha   90.00
_cell.angle_beta   90.00
_cell.angle_gamma   90.00
#
_symmetry.space_group_name_H-M   'P 1'
#
loop_
_entity.id
_entity.type
_entity.pdbx_description
1 polymer ?
#
loop_
_entity_poly.entity_id
_entity_poly.type
_entity_poly.pdbx_seq_one_letter_code
_entity_poly.pdbx_strand_id
1 'polypeptide(L)'
;STSRILEARINQHFQDTSVARAFDEGLLQLFTPVSFGEDWEHFLGVATHLYIPNSTGFNIATAKRLVDEAHKPAAPLLDISYAWEGIGPDAVAIIAPVMNDPAPEIAFAAARAAAFIGDSSAIQVLTQMAQNSHNPFQLAAVQTLGEMPDSPEINQILRTLINNEETLVRVEAYRILAGRQDTSIYTRLVPGNEPATAKFVLDIVPSTGKPLIYATRRGVPRIAVIGGKPALSLPVLFTAFKNRLSISTAPNGRQLTIYYRGPQTPTAINVKSEPDIAELIARLGGDGPVDQANLNFSYCDIVAMLQKLADSQQITAYASATDPTPAPTPFILQPLSNNTQQIDEAPLIPEKSRDQTDTPTSLPSATTLPSDQIGAAPTGTMDRQ
;
A
#
# COMPACT_ATOMS: atom_id res chain seq x y z
N SER A 1 -14.48 -34.89 6.95
CA SER A 1 -15.24 -33.64 7.10
C SER A 1 -14.77 -32.64 6.05
N THR A 2 -15.65 -31.75 5.62
CA THR A 2 -15.35 -30.68 4.64
C THR A 2 -14.22 -29.77 5.12
N SER A 3 -14.18 -29.46 6.42
CA SER A 3 -13.12 -28.67 7.07
C SER A 3 -11.72 -29.24 6.88
N ARG A 4 -11.53 -30.57 6.97
CA ARG A 4 -10.22 -31.21 6.76
C ARG A 4 -9.75 -31.15 5.31
N ILE A 5 -10.69 -31.18 4.36
CA ILE A 5 -10.36 -31.05 2.94
C ILE A 5 -9.91 -29.60 2.64
N LEU A 6 -10.62 -28.62 3.20
CA LEU A 6 -10.26 -27.20 3.09
C LEU A 6 -8.90 -26.92 3.75
N GLU A 7 -8.68 -27.42 4.98
CA GLU A 7 -7.38 -27.33 5.67
C GLU A 7 -6.25 -27.85 4.78
N ALA A 8 -6.39 -29.08 4.26
CA ALA A 8 -5.37 -29.68 3.41
C ALA A 8 -5.13 -28.85 2.13
N ARG A 9 -6.19 -28.31 1.52
CA ARG A 9 -6.08 -27.53 0.28
C ARG A 9 -5.38 -26.19 0.51
N ILE A 10 -5.71 -25.48 1.59
CA ILE A 10 -5.12 -24.19 1.97
C ILE A 10 -3.66 -24.38 2.33
N ASN A 11 -3.35 -25.33 3.22
CA ASN A 11 -1.97 -25.63 3.62
C ASN A 11 -1.11 -26.08 2.42
N GLN A 12 -1.69 -26.84 1.48
CA GLN A 12 -1.00 -27.20 0.24
C GLN A 12 -0.69 -25.99 -0.64
N HIS A 13 -1.62 -25.05 -0.80
CA HIS A 13 -1.41 -23.87 -1.65
C HIS A 13 -0.30 -22.97 -1.10
N PHE A 14 -0.37 -22.64 0.19
CA PHE A 14 0.60 -21.75 0.84
C PHE A 14 1.90 -22.47 1.25
N GLN A 15 1.99 -23.78 1.03
CA GLN A 15 3.14 -24.63 1.41
C GLN A 15 3.53 -24.51 2.89
N ASP A 16 2.54 -24.26 3.76
CA ASP A 16 2.72 -24.06 5.18
C ASP A 16 1.54 -24.71 5.92
N THR A 17 1.86 -25.65 6.82
CA THR A 17 0.87 -26.44 7.57
C THR A 17 0.29 -25.71 8.78
N SER A 18 0.80 -24.53 9.10
CA SER A 18 0.31 -23.69 10.20
C SER A 18 -0.82 -22.74 9.77
N VAL A 19 -1.06 -22.60 8.47
CA VAL A 19 -1.96 -21.59 7.88
C VAL A 19 -3.43 -21.89 8.16
N ALA A 20 -3.83 -23.15 8.07
CA ALA A 20 -5.20 -23.56 8.32
C ALA A 20 -5.25 -24.70 9.34
N ARG A 21 -6.26 -24.65 10.21
CA ARG A 21 -6.52 -25.68 11.21
C ARG A 21 -8.03 -25.93 11.36
N ALA A 22 -8.47 -27.14 11.08
CA ALA A 22 -9.85 -27.58 11.30
C ALA A 22 -10.07 -27.97 12.76
N PHE A 23 -11.14 -27.46 13.37
CA PHE A 23 -11.54 -27.82 14.73
C PHE A 23 -12.69 -28.83 14.74
N ASP A 24 -13.72 -28.62 13.91
CA ASP A 24 -14.86 -29.53 13.74
C ASP A 24 -15.32 -29.56 12.27
N GLU A 25 -16.53 -30.03 11.97
CA GLU A 25 -17.02 -30.18 10.59
C GLU A 25 -17.28 -28.85 9.85
N GLY A 26 -17.47 -27.74 10.58
CA GLY A 26 -17.84 -26.43 10.02
C GLY A 26 -16.90 -25.28 10.39
N LEU A 27 -16.01 -25.46 11.38
CA LEU A 27 -15.09 -24.43 11.85
C LEU A 27 -13.66 -24.68 11.35
N LEU A 28 -13.15 -23.69 10.61
CA LEU A 28 -11.77 -23.61 10.14
C LEU A 28 -11.14 -22.31 10.65
N GLN A 29 -10.03 -22.40 11.37
CA GLN A 29 -9.24 -21.25 11.77
C GLN A 29 -8.12 -21.02 10.76
N LEU A 30 -7.91 -19.76 10.39
CA LEU A 30 -6.82 -19.33 9.51
C LEU A 30 -5.82 -18.48 10.29
N PHE A 31 -4.55 -18.65 9.96
CA PHE A 31 -3.42 -17.90 10.48
C PHE A 31 -2.69 -17.27 9.29
N THR A 32 -2.51 -15.96 9.31
CA THR A 32 -1.83 -15.23 8.23
C THR A 32 -0.37 -15.70 8.14
N PRO A 33 0.09 -16.21 6.99
CA PRO A 33 1.46 -16.65 6.81
C PRO A 33 2.44 -15.47 6.91
N VAL A 34 3.68 -15.75 7.33
CA VAL A 34 4.74 -14.72 7.42
C VAL A 34 5.00 -14.04 6.08
N SER A 35 4.82 -14.75 4.96
CA SER A 35 5.00 -14.21 3.60
C SER A 35 4.00 -13.09 3.25
N PHE A 36 2.87 -13.01 3.95
CA PHE A 36 1.86 -11.95 3.78
C PHE A 36 2.05 -10.79 4.76
N GLY A 37 2.85 -10.96 5.83
CA GLY A 37 3.13 -9.89 6.79
C GLY A 37 1.85 -9.27 7.39
N GLU A 38 1.66 -7.96 7.19
CA GLU A 38 0.47 -7.24 7.64
C GLU A 38 -0.72 -7.30 6.65
N ASP A 39 -0.52 -7.89 5.46
CA ASP A 39 -1.52 -8.00 4.39
C ASP A 39 -2.40 -9.25 4.54
N TRP A 40 -3.16 -9.28 5.65
CA TRP A 40 -4.08 -10.38 5.93
C TRP A 40 -5.30 -10.37 5.00
N GLU A 41 -5.65 -9.22 4.40
CA GLU A 41 -6.79 -9.08 3.49
C GLU A 41 -6.51 -9.80 2.17
N HIS A 42 -5.33 -9.60 1.59
CA HIS A 42 -4.88 -10.37 0.44
C HIS A 42 -4.84 -11.88 0.74
N PHE A 43 -4.25 -12.27 1.87
CA PHE A 43 -4.24 -13.68 2.30
C PHE A 43 -5.66 -14.28 2.35
N LEU A 44 -6.60 -13.58 2.99
CA LEU A 44 -7.97 -14.05 3.11
C LEU A 44 -8.67 -14.10 1.74
N GLY A 45 -8.42 -13.11 0.88
CA GLY A 45 -8.89 -13.08 -0.50
C GLY A 45 -8.51 -14.35 -1.25
N VAL A 46 -7.24 -14.73 -1.25
CA VAL A 46 -6.75 -15.95 -1.91
C VAL A 46 -7.32 -17.20 -1.24
N ALA A 47 -7.22 -17.30 0.10
CA ALA A 47 -7.64 -18.49 0.84
C ALA A 47 -9.13 -18.82 0.65
N THR A 48 -9.98 -17.80 0.50
CA THR A 48 -11.43 -17.95 0.30
C THR A 48 -11.86 -18.15 -1.16
N HIS A 49 -10.90 -18.12 -2.10
CA HIS A 49 -11.09 -18.33 -3.54
C HIS A 49 -10.35 -19.56 -4.07
N LEU A 50 -9.80 -20.42 -3.20
CA LEU A 50 -9.21 -21.69 -3.60
C LEU A 50 -10.27 -22.71 -4.03
N TYR A 51 -10.06 -23.30 -5.20
CA TYR A 51 -10.83 -24.46 -5.65
C TYR A 51 -10.32 -25.75 -5.01
N ILE A 52 -11.24 -26.63 -4.58
CA ILE A 52 -10.88 -27.97 -4.05
C ILE A 52 -10.24 -28.85 -5.13
N PRO A 53 -10.83 -29.01 -6.34
CA PRO A 53 -10.12 -29.67 -7.43
C PRO A 53 -8.95 -28.79 -7.88
N ASN A 54 -7.78 -29.39 -8.06
CA ASN A 54 -6.54 -28.67 -8.41
C ASN A 54 -5.71 -29.46 -9.44
N SER A 55 -6.37 -30.17 -10.35
CA SER A 55 -5.67 -30.80 -11.48
C SER A 55 -5.42 -29.75 -12.57
N THR A 56 -4.31 -29.87 -13.30
CA THR A 56 -3.96 -28.91 -14.38
C THR A 56 -5.07 -28.71 -15.40
N GLY A 57 -5.76 -29.78 -15.80
CA GLY A 57 -6.89 -29.69 -16.72
C GLY A 57 -8.07 -28.90 -16.15
N PHE A 58 -8.40 -29.10 -14.87
CA PHE A 58 -9.43 -28.34 -14.18
C PHE A 58 -9.04 -26.87 -14.03
N ASN A 59 -7.79 -26.62 -13.65
CA ASN A 59 -7.23 -25.29 -13.46
C ASN A 59 -7.29 -24.46 -14.74
N ILE A 60 -6.82 -25.03 -15.87
CA ILE A 60 -6.86 -24.37 -17.17
C ILE A 60 -8.30 -24.08 -17.61
N ALA A 61 -9.21 -25.05 -17.46
CA ALA A 61 -10.62 -24.86 -17.83
C ALA A 61 -11.31 -23.80 -16.96
N THR A 62 -10.98 -23.78 -15.67
CA THR A 62 -11.51 -22.81 -14.71
C THR A 62 -10.95 -21.41 -14.97
N ALA A 63 -9.66 -21.27 -15.24
CA ALA A 63 -9.06 -19.99 -15.60
C ALA A 63 -9.72 -19.40 -16.84
N LYS A 64 -9.97 -20.21 -17.90
CA LYS A 64 -10.68 -19.76 -19.11
C LYS A 64 -12.10 -19.28 -18.82
N ARG A 65 -12.87 -20.06 -18.04
CA ARG A 65 -14.22 -19.65 -17.62
C ARG A 65 -14.19 -18.33 -16.84
N LEU A 66 -13.20 -18.13 -15.97
CA LEU A 66 -13.05 -16.88 -15.22
C LEU A 66 -12.71 -15.69 -16.13
N VAL A 67 -11.98 -15.90 -17.24
CA VAL A 67 -11.81 -14.87 -18.28
C VAL A 67 -13.16 -14.51 -18.90
N ASP A 68 -13.99 -15.48 -19.23
CA ASP A 68 -15.33 -15.21 -19.76
C ASP A 68 -16.22 -14.47 -18.73
N GLU A 69 -16.13 -14.85 -17.44
CA GLU A 69 -16.85 -14.15 -16.36
C GLU A 69 -16.38 -12.71 -16.17
N ALA A 70 -15.08 -12.43 -16.28
CA ALA A 70 -14.51 -11.09 -16.12
C ALA A 70 -15.08 -10.07 -17.12
N HIS A 71 -15.48 -10.52 -18.31
CA HIS A 71 -16.06 -9.68 -19.35
C HIS A 71 -17.56 -9.43 -19.18
N LYS A 72 -18.20 -10.03 -18.18
CA LYS A 72 -19.61 -9.79 -17.91
C LYS A 72 -19.81 -8.45 -17.20
N PRO A 73 -20.96 -7.77 -17.42
CA PRO A 73 -21.28 -6.57 -16.68
C PRO A 73 -21.26 -6.82 -15.17
N ALA A 74 -20.62 -5.92 -14.42
CA ALA A 74 -20.49 -5.99 -12.97
C ALA A 74 -19.82 -7.29 -12.45
N ALA A 75 -18.90 -7.85 -13.22
CA ALA A 75 -18.07 -8.97 -12.76
C ALA A 75 -17.30 -8.58 -11.49
N PRO A 76 -17.18 -9.47 -10.49
CA PRO A 76 -16.40 -9.23 -9.29
C PRO A 76 -14.91 -9.43 -9.60
N LEU A 77 -14.28 -8.45 -10.26
CA LEU A 77 -12.94 -8.60 -10.83
C LEU A 77 -11.85 -8.87 -9.77
N LEU A 78 -12.03 -8.41 -8.54
CA LEU A 78 -11.09 -8.66 -7.46
C LEU A 78 -11.19 -10.11 -6.96
N ASP A 79 -12.40 -10.64 -6.77
CA ASP A 79 -12.63 -12.07 -6.50
C ASP A 79 -12.08 -12.95 -7.62
N ILE A 80 -12.28 -12.54 -8.87
CA ILE A 80 -11.74 -13.24 -10.05
C ILE A 80 -10.20 -13.19 -10.04
N SER A 81 -9.60 -12.06 -9.67
CA SER A 81 -8.15 -11.90 -9.50
C SER A 81 -7.60 -12.87 -8.44
N TYR A 82 -8.24 -12.93 -7.25
CA TYR A 82 -7.88 -13.88 -6.21
C TYR A 82 -8.05 -15.34 -6.65
N ALA A 83 -9.09 -15.63 -7.43
CA ALA A 83 -9.32 -16.97 -7.97
C ALA A 83 -8.25 -17.36 -8.99
N TRP A 84 -7.83 -16.46 -9.89
CA TRP A 84 -6.70 -16.70 -10.79
C TRP A 84 -5.40 -16.92 -10.02
N GLU A 85 -5.14 -16.11 -9.00
CA GLU A 85 -3.98 -16.26 -8.12
C GLU A 85 -4.00 -17.62 -7.39
N GLY A 86 -5.15 -18.02 -6.86
CA GLY A 86 -5.36 -19.30 -6.18
C GLY A 86 -5.22 -20.54 -7.08
N ILE A 87 -5.49 -20.40 -8.38
CA ILE A 87 -5.18 -21.42 -9.40
C ILE A 87 -3.65 -21.55 -9.58
N GLY A 88 -2.93 -20.42 -9.52
CA GLY A 88 -1.48 -20.41 -9.57
C GLY A 88 -0.92 -20.52 -10.99
N PRO A 89 0.27 -21.15 -11.17
CA PRO A 89 1.00 -21.16 -12.45
C PRO A 89 0.21 -21.66 -13.67
N ASP A 90 -0.76 -22.55 -13.47
CA ASP A 90 -1.62 -23.06 -14.54
C ASP A 90 -2.51 -21.96 -15.18
N ALA A 91 -2.77 -20.85 -14.49
CA ALA A 91 -3.55 -19.74 -15.00
C ALA A 91 -2.74 -18.78 -15.89
N VAL A 92 -1.41 -18.72 -15.74
CA VAL A 92 -0.56 -17.69 -16.35
C VAL A 92 -0.73 -17.61 -17.86
N ALA A 93 -0.64 -18.73 -18.56
CA ALA A 93 -0.78 -18.78 -20.02
C ALA A 93 -2.18 -18.34 -20.51
N ILE A 94 -3.20 -18.45 -19.64
CA ILE A 94 -4.58 -18.06 -19.94
C ILE A 94 -4.79 -16.56 -19.69
N ILE A 95 -4.24 -16.01 -18.61
CA ILE A 95 -4.45 -14.60 -18.22
C ILE A 95 -3.41 -13.64 -18.84
N ALA A 96 -2.28 -14.13 -19.35
CA ALA A 96 -1.28 -13.31 -20.03
C ALA A 96 -1.84 -12.40 -21.14
N PRO A 97 -2.70 -12.87 -22.08
CA PRO A 97 -3.33 -11.97 -23.04
C PRO A 97 -4.32 -10.98 -22.39
N VAL A 98 -4.93 -11.35 -21.27
CA VAL A 98 -5.94 -10.55 -20.55
C VAL A 98 -5.29 -9.37 -19.81
N MET A 99 -4.00 -9.44 -19.48
CA MET A 99 -3.28 -8.29 -18.92
C MET A 99 -3.21 -7.08 -19.87
N ASN A 100 -3.52 -7.27 -21.15
CA ASN A 100 -3.58 -6.21 -22.17
C ASN A 100 -5.01 -5.99 -22.67
N ASP A 101 -6.02 -6.35 -21.88
CA ASP A 101 -7.42 -6.13 -22.23
C ASP A 101 -7.71 -4.63 -22.48
N PRO A 102 -8.57 -4.28 -23.46
CA PRO A 102 -8.98 -2.88 -23.67
C PRO A 102 -9.72 -2.27 -22.47
N ALA A 103 -10.36 -3.07 -21.62
CA ALA A 103 -10.96 -2.62 -20.37
C ALA A 103 -9.88 -2.57 -19.27
N PRO A 104 -9.50 -1.37 -18.77
CA PRO A 104 -8.40 -1.22 -17.83
C PRO A 104 -8.63 -1.97 -16.51
N GLU A 105 -9.87 -2.14 -16.08
CA GLU A 105 -10.25 -2.90 -14.88
C GLU A 105 -9.97 -4.41 -15.02
N ILE A 106 -10.22 -4.97 -16.20
CA ILE A 106 -9.96 -6.39 -16.51
C ILE A 106 -8.44 -6.60 -16.62
N ALA A 107 -7.76 -5.71 -17.34
CA ALA A 107 -6.31 -5.72 -17.48
C ALA A 107 -5.61 -5.63 -16.12
N PHE A 108 -6.07 -4.75 -15.24
CA PHE A 108 -5.52 -4.60 -13.88
C PHE A 108 -5.74 -5.86 -13.05
N ALA A 109 -6.95 -6.43 -13.04
CA ALA A 109 -7.25 -7.64 -12.27
C ALA A 109 -6.38 -8.84 -12.69
N ALA A 110 -6.15 -9.00 -14.00
CA ALA A 110 -5.28 -10.03 -14.55
C ALA A 110 -3.81 -9.77 -14.21
N ALA A 111 -3.34 -8.52 -14.35
CA ALA A 111 -1.96 -8.15 -14.03
C ALA A 111 -1.66 -8.33 -12.53
N ARG A 112 -2.58 -7.94 -11.64
CA ARG A 112 -2.48 -8.18 -10.21
C ARG A 112 -2.31 -9.68 -9.91
N ALA A 113 -3.19 -10.53 -10.45
CA ALA A 113 -3.12 -11.98 -10.23
C ALA A 113 -1.80 -12.55 -10.75
N ALA A 114 -1.41 -12.22 -11.99
CA ALA A 114 -0.17 -12.69 -12.61
C ALA A 114 1.07 -12.27 -11.81
N ALA A 115 1.09 -11.05 -11.28
CA ALA A 115 2.17 -10.54 -10.45
C ALA A 115 2.35 -11.36 -9.16
N PHE A 116 1.27 -11.67 -8.44
CA PHE A 116 1.34 -12.49 -7.22
C PHE A 116 1.58 -13.98 -7.49
N ILE A 117 1.24 -14.49 -8.68
CA ILE A 117 1.66 -15.83 -9.14
C ILE A 117 3.18 -15.88 -9.43
N GLY A 118 3.81 -14.71 -9.69
CA GLY A 118 5.23 -14.59 -9.98
C GLY A 118 5.58 -14.47 -11.46
N ASP A 119 4.62 -14.09 -12.32
CA ASP A 119 4.90 -13.75 -13.72
C ASP A 119 5.56 -12.37 -13.80
N SER A 120 6.82 -12.32 -14.23
CA SER A 120 7.58 -11.08 -14.34
C SER A 120 7.02 -10.13 -15.39
N SER A 121 6.29 -10.62 -16.40
CA SER A 121 5.67 -9.75 -17.41
C SER A 121 4.56 -8.86 -16.82
N ALA A 122 3.96 -9.28 -15.71
CA ALA A 122 2.95 -8.50 -14.99
C ALA A 122 3.54 -7.23 -14.35
N ILE A 123 4.81 -7.28 -13.90
CA ILE A 123 5.51 -6.11 -13.33
C ILE A 123 5.60 -4.99 -14.37
N GLN A 124 5.87 -5.34 -15.63
CA GLN A 124 5.93 -4.37 -16.73
C GLN A 124 4.55 -3.74 -17.00
N VAL A 125 3.48 -4.54 -17.01
CA VAL A 125 2.11 -4.05 -17.19
C VAL A 125 1.70 -3.11 -16.06
N LEU A 126 1.90 -3.50 -14.81
CA LEU A 126 1.61 -2.66 -13.63
C LEU A 126 2.44 -1.37 -13.65
N THR A 127 3.71 -1.44 -14.08
CA THR A 127 4.56 -0.25 -14.23
C THR A 127 3.98 0.74 -15.25
N GLN A 128 3.50 0.24 -16.39
CA GLN A 128 2.85 1.08 -17.40
C GLN A 128 1.58 1.73 -16.87
N MET A 129 0.76 0.99 -16.11
CA MET A 129 -0.43 1.53 -15.46
C MET A 129 -0.08 2.62 -14.44
N ALA A 130 0.91 2.38 -13.58
CA ALA A 130 1.37 3.32 -12.56
C ALA A 130 1.99 4.61 -13.14
N GLN A 131 2.61 4.52 -14.32
CA GLN A 131 3.21 5.68 -15.01
C GLN A 131 2.19 6.51 -15.78
N ASN A 132 1.05 5.94 -16.17
CA ASN A 132 0.04 6.62 -16.96
C ASN A 132 -0.96 7.38 -16.06
N SER A 133 -0.87 8.70 -16.05
CA SER A 133 -1.76 9.59 -15.26
C SER A 133 -3.23 9.55 -15.70
N HIS A 134 -3.54 9.00 -16.88
CA HIS A 134 -4.91 8.82 -17.35
C HIS A 134 -5.46 7.41 -17.06
N ASN A 135 -4.66 6.52 -16.47
CA ASN A 135 -5.14 5.19 -16.13
C ASN A 135 -5.94 5.24 -14.81
N PRO A 136 -7.21 4.79 -14.78
CA PRO A 136 -8.01 4.81 -13.55
C PRO A 136 -7.45 3.91 -12.43
N PHE A 137 -6.56 2.98 -12.74
CA PHE A 137 -5.88 2.08 -11.80
C PHE A 137 -4.44 2.52 -11.50
N GLN A 138 -4.06 3.76 -11.82
CA GLN A 138 -2.69 4.25 -11.60
C GLN A 138 -2.24 4.03 -10.16
N LEU A 139 -3.00 4.50 -9.17
CA LEU A 139 -2.63 4.36 -7.75
C LEU A 139 -2.68 2.90 -7.30
N ALA A 140 -3.69 2.14 -7.73
CA ALA A 140 -3.83 0.72 -7.42
C ALA A 140 -2.63 -0.09 -7.93
N ALA A 141 -2.10 0.24 -9.12
CA ALA A 141 -0.90 -0.40 -9.64
C ALA A 141 0.35 -0.10 -8.79
N VAL A 142 0.49 1.13 -8.25
CA VAL A 142 1.57 1.46 -7.30
C VAL A 142 1.44 0.65 -6.02
N GLN A 143 0.22 0.53 -5.49
CA GLN A 143 -0.07 -0.26 -4.29
C GLN A 143 0.25 -1.73 -4.50
N THR A 144 -0.23 -2.33 -5.60
CA THR A 144 0.09 -3.72 -5.96
C THR A 144 1.60 -3.95 -6.08
N LEU A 145 2.34 -3.05 -6.72
CA LEU A 145 3.81 -3.13 -6.75
C LEU A 145 4.43 -3.07 -5.33
N GLY A 146 3.81 -2.31 -4.41
CA GLY A 146 4.24 -2.21 -3.01
C GLY A 146 3.91 -3.43 -2.15
N GLU A 147 2.81 -4.12 -2.43
CA GLU A 147 2.37 -5.35 -1.78
C GLU A 147 3.21 -6.56 -2.22
N MET A 148 3.73 -6.55 -3.45
CA MET A 148 4.65 -7.58 -3.93
C MET A 148 5.91 -7.68 -3.06
N PRO A 149 6.55 -8.86 -2.98
CA PRO A 149 7.81 -9.04 -2.26
C PRO A 149 8.88 -8.01 -2.66
N ASP A 150 9.64 -7.55 -1.67
CA ASP A 150 10.68 -6.55 -1.87
C ASP A 150 11.73 -7.05 -2.89
N SER A 151 11.97 -6.26 -3.93
CA SER A 151 12.93 -6.57 -4.99
C SER A 151 13.63 -5.31 -5.52
N PRO A 152 14.89 -5.42 -5.99
CA PRO A 152 15.59 -4.28 -6.58
C PRO A 152 14.86 -3.67 -7.78
N GLU A 153 14.17 -4.49 -8.58
CA GLU A 153 13.40 -4.05 -9.76
C GLU A 153 12.22 -3.17 -9.34
N ILE A 154 11.40 -3.65 -8.39
CA ILE A 154 10.24 -2.92 -7.87
C ILE A 154 10.69 -1.62 -7.20
N ASN A 155 11.74 -1.66 -6.38
CA ASN A 155 12.25 -0.46 -5.72
C ASN A 155 12.74 0.59 -6.73
N GLN A 156 13.34 0.15 -7.83
CA GLN A 156 13.75 1.08 -8.90
C GLN A 156 12.55 1.73 -9.61
N ILE A 157 11.46 0.96 -9.82
CA ILE A 157 10.20 1.50 -10.34
C ILE A 157 9.61 2.53 -9.38
N LEU A 158 9.50 2.19 -8.09
CA LEU A 158 8.96 3.08 -7.07
C LEU A 158 9.78 4.37 -6.93
N ARG A 159 11.11 4.30 -6.96
CA ARG A 159 11.99 5.50 -6.98
C ARG A 159 11.71 6.41 -8.16
N THR A 160 11.37 5.83 -9.32
CA THR A 160 10.98 6.60 -10.50
C THR A 160 9.64 7.29 -10.29
N LEU A 161 8.68 6.61 -9.66
CA LEU A 161 7.33 7.13 -9.36
C LEU A 161 7.32 8.26 -8.33
N ILE A 162 8.39 8.44 -7.54
CA ILE A 162 8.58 9.65 -6.72
C ILE A 162 8.58 10.92 -7.58
N ASN A 163 8.93 10.84 -8.87
CA ASN A 163 8.93 11.98 -9.78
C ASN A 163 7.60 12.15 -10.54
N ASN A 164 6.57 11.35 -10.25
CA ASN A 164 5.29 11.39 -10.94
C ASN A 164 4.60 12.76 -10.76
N GLU A 165 3.80 13.19 -11.74
CA GLU A 165 3.06 14.45 -11.67
C GLU A 165 1.94 14.42 -10.62
N GLU A 166 1.37 13.25 -10.38
CA GLU A 166 0.30 13.03 -9.41
C GLU A 166 0.82 12.92 -7.97
N THR A 167 0.30 13.77 -7.09
CA THR A 167 0.76 13.89 -5.70
C THR A 167 0.56 12.60 -4.91
N LEU A 168 -0.55 11.90 -5.13
CA LEU A 168 -0.89 10.67 -4.40
C LEU A 168 0.04 9.52 -4.79
N VAL A 169 0.40 9.42 -6.08
CA VAL A 169 1.41 8.47 -6.56
C VAL A 169 2.78 8.72 -5.92
N ARG A 170 3.23 9.98 -5.83
CA ARG A 170 4.50 10.32 -5.16
C ARG A 170 4.48 9.93 -3.69
N VAL A 171 3.39 10.23 -2.99
CA VAL A 171 3.22 9.91 -1.56
C VAL A 171 3.20 8.40 -1.33
N GLU A 172 2.49 7.64 -2.17
CA GLU A 172 2.38 6.20 -2.01
C GLU A 172 3.70 5.49 -2.33
N ALA A 173 4.36 5.86 -3.43
CA ALA A 173 5.69 5.35 -3.74
C ALA A 173 6.69 5.64 -2.61
N TYR A 174 6.63 6.84 -2.02
CA TYR A 174 7.46 7.19 -0.86
C TYR A 174 7.13 6.32 0.36
N ARG A 175 5.84 6.13 0.68
CA ARG A 175 5.42 5.31 1.82
C ARG A 175 5.96 3.89 1.72
N ILE A 176 5.85 3.29 0.54
CA ILE A 176 6.34 1.93 0.27
C ILE A 176 7.86 1.89 0.46
N LEU A 177 8.62 2.80 -0.17
CA LEU A 177 10.08 2.86 -0.04
C LEU A 177 10.53 3.11 1.41
N ALA A 178 9.84 3.98 2.16
CA ALA A 178 10.13 4.25 3.55
C ALA A 178 9.85 3.04 4.46
N GLY A 179 8.78 2.29 4.18
CA GLY A 179 8.46 1.02 4.84
C GLY A 179 9.52 -0.05 4.59
N ARG A 180 10.09 -0.09 3.38
CA ARG A 180 11.19 -0.98 2.98
C ARG A 180 12.58 -0.48 3.39
N GLN A 181 12.68 0.65 4.09
CA GLN A 181 13.95 1.28 4.48
C GLN A 181 14.90 1.49 3.28
N ASP A 182 14.33 1.89 2.14
CA ASP A 182 15.09 2.05 0.90
C ASP A 182 16.21 3.08 1.04
N THR A 183 17.38 2.75 0.50
CA THR A 183 18.61 3.54 0.66
C THR A 183 18.59 4.89 -0.07
N SER A 184 17.62 5.13 -0.95
CA SER A 184 17.43 6.44 -1.58
C SER A 184 16.90 7.50 -0.62
N ILE A 185 16.35 7.09 0.54
CA ILE A 185 15.77 8.00 1.53
C ILE A 185 16.84 8.33 2.59
N TYR A 186 17.19 9.61 2.69
CA TYR A 186 18.00 10.07 3.81
C TYR A 186 17.12 10.23 5.05
N THR A 187 17.30 9.32 6.01
CA THR A 187 16.51 9.27 7.24
C THR A 187 17.26 9.94 8.40
N ARG A 188 16.64 10.94 9.03
CA ARG A 188 17.13 11.61 10.23
C ARG A 188 16.21 11.33 11.41
N LEU A 189 16.75 10.73 12.47
CA LEU A 189 16.02 10.53 13.72
C LEU A 189 16.09 11.80 14.56
N VAL A 190 14.93 12.41 14.85
CA VAL A 190 14.88 13.60 15.70
C VAL A 190 14.87 13.17 17.17
N PRO A 191 15.86 13.58 17.98
CA PRO A 191 16.09 13.03 19.31
C PRO A 191 14.92 13.32 20.25
N GLY A 192 14.59 12.37 21.12
CA GLY A 192 13.57 12.51 22.15
C GLY A 192 14.09 13.03 23.49
N ASN A 193 13.20 13.06 24.49
CA ASN A 193 13.53 13.52 25.84
C ASN A 193 14.42 12.53 26.59
N GLU A 194 14.32 11.25 26.24
CA GLU A 194 15.09 10.18 26.84
C GLU A 194 16.30 9.83 25.96
N PRO A 195 17.46 9.49 26.55
CA PRO A 195 18.62 9.05 25.80
C PRO A 195 18.28 7.89 24.86
N ALA A 196 18.79 7.95 23.61
CA ALA A 196 18.57 6.94 22.57
C ALA A 196 17.11 6.74 22.12
N THR A 197 16.20 7.66 22.45
CA THR A 197 14.83 7.68 21.89
C THR A 197 14.71 8.71 20.77
N ALA A 198 13.82 8.45 19.80
CA ALA A 198 13.48 9.40 18.75
C ALA A 198 12.01 9.84 18.89
N LYS A 199 11.75 11.14 18.80
CA LYS A 199 10.38 11.71 18.84
C LYS A 199 9.62 11.42 17.55
N PHE A 200 10.30 11.55 16.42
CA PHE A 200 9.76 11.29 15.09
C PHE A 200 10.92 11.12 14.11
N VAL A 201 10.57 10.63 12.93
CA VAL A 201 11.48 10.45 11.79
C VAL A 201 11.32 11.62 10.82
N LEU A 202 12.43 12.22 10.41
CA LEU A 202 12.48 13.19 9.32
C LEU A 202 13.16 12.55 8.11
N ASP A 203 12.41 12.36 7.03
CA ASP A 203 12.94 11.85 5.78
C ASP A 203 13.19 12.99 4.80
N ILE A 204 14.32 12.90 4.10
CA ILE A 204 14.66 13.77 2.98
C ILE A 204 14.76 12.89 1.75
N VAL A 205 13.86 13.11 0.80
CA VAL A 205 13.67 12.24 -0.37
C VAL A 205 14.06 13.02 -1.64
N PRO A 206 15.22 12.72 -2.24
CA PRO A 206 15.64 13.33 -3.50
C PRO A 206 14.63 13.02 -4.61
N SER A 207 14.17 14.06 -5.31
CA SER A 207 13.28 13.93 -6.45
C SER A 207 13.38 15.14 -7.37
N THR A 208 13.17 14.89 -8.66
CA THR A 208 13.04 15.92 -9.70
C THR A 208 11.59 16.32 -9.95
N GLY A 209 10.63 15.66 -9.31
CA GLY A 209 9.21 15.99 -9.34
C GLY A 209 8.86 17.21 -8.50
N LYS A 210 7.59 17.60 -8.54
CA LYS A 210 7.08 18.74 -7.77
C LYS A 210 7.27 18.49 -6.26
N PRO A 211 7.86 19.45 -5.53
CA PRO A 211 8.16 19.30 -4.12
C PRO A 211 6.89 19.18 -3.29
N LEU A 212 6.93 18.40 -2.22
CA LEU A 212 5.85 18.32 -1.22
C LEU A 212 6.40 17.96 0.14
N ILE A 213 5.64 18.31 1.19
CA ILE A 213 5.91 17.86 2.55
C ILE A 213 4.78 16.90 2.94
N TYR A 214 5.12 15.71 3.41
CA TYR A 214 4.15 14.71 3.85
C TYR A 214 4.32 14.40 5.34
N ALA A 215 3.22 14.17 6.07
CA ALA A 215 3.25 13.83 7.49
C ALA A 215 2.29 12.68 7.80
N THR A 216 2.71 11.71 8.62
CA THR A 216 1.86 10.59 9.05
C THR A 216 0.85 11.00 10.14
N ARG A 217 -0.32 10.36 10.16
CA ARG A 217 -1.28 10.47 11.29
C ARG A 217 -1.31 9.21 12.15
N ARG A 218 -0.92 8.07 11.57
CA ARG A 218 -0.90 6.75 12.24
C ARG A 218 0.48 6.11 12.09
N GLY A 219 0.76 5.14 12.96
CA GLY A 219 2.03 4.43 12.98
C GLY A 219 3.17 5.30 13.51
N VAL A 220 4.38 5.10 12.96
CA VAL A 220 5.57 5.86 13.35
C VAL A 220 5.38 7.34 12.96
N PRO A 221 5.50 8.29 13.92
CA PRO A 221 5.49 9.72 13.62
C PRO A 221 6.61 10.06 12.64
N ARG A 222 6.23 10.54 11.45
CA ARG A 222 7.15 10.75 10.33
C ARG A 222 6.77 12.02 9.57
N ILE A 223 7.78 12.77 9.16
CA ILE A 223 7.67 13.91 8.24
C ILE A 223 8.63 13.65 7.08
N ALA A 224 8.14 13.74 5.86
CA ALA A 224 8.91 13.60 4.64
C ALA A 224 9.01 14.94 3.93
N VAL A 225 10.20 15.31 3.52
CA VAL A 225 10.46 16.42 2.60
C VAL A 225 10.86 15.79 1.28
N ILE A 226 9.95 15.83 0.29
CA ILE A 226 10.11 15.14 -0.99
C ILE A 226 10.34 16.18 -2.09
N GLY A 227 11.38 15.99 -2.90
CA GLY A 227 11.71 16.86 -4.03
C GLY A 227 12.63 18.02 -3.68
N GLY A 228 12.66 19.03 -4.55
CA GLY A 228 13.54 20.19 -4.44
C GLY A 228 13.43 20.86 -3.07
N LYS A 229 14.58 21.16 -2.44
CA LYS A 229 14.72 21.66 -1.07
C LYS A 229 13.72 22.80 -0.73
N PRO A 230 12.59 22.50 -0.07
CA PRO A 230 11.63 23.53 0.33
C PRO A 230 12.25 24.43 1.37
N ALA A 231 11.97 25.72 1.27
CA ALA A 231 12.49 26.74 2.16
C ALA A 231 11.43 27.79 2.49
N LEU A 232 11.61 28.49 3.61
CA LEU A 232 10.77 29.63 3.94
C LEU A 232 10.99 30.78 2.96
N SER A 233 9.90 31.39 2.49
CA SER A 233 9.94 32.60 1.66
C SER A 233 10.43 33.78 2.50
N LEU A 234 11.53 34.41 2.06
CA LEU A 234 12.18 35.50 2.79
C LEU A 234 11.81 36.87 2.19
N PRO A 235 11.72 37.92 3.02
CA PRO A 235 11.81 37.91 4.47
C PRO A 235 10.56 37.27 5.11
N VAL A 236 10.74 36.61 6.26
CA VAL A 236 9.65 35.93 6.98
C VAL A 236 9.46 36.53 8.38
N LEU A 237 8.19 36.60 8.81
CA LEU A 237 7.79 36.74 10.20
C LEU A 237 6.61 35.80 10.45
N PHE A 238 6.87 34.76 11.24
CA PHE A 238 5.86 33.79 11.65
C PHE A 238 5.77 33.77 13.17
N THR A 239 4.55 33.76 13.72
CA THR A 239 4.34 33.61 15.16
C THR A 239 3.38 32.47 15.47
N ALA A 240 3.64 31.78 16.57
CA ALA A 240 2.81 30.67 17.04
C ALA A 240 2.67 30.68 18.56
N PHE A 241 1.77 29.83 19.07
CA PHE A 241 1.56 29.59 20.49
C PHE A 241 1.28 30.86 21.32
N LYS A 242 0.42 31.76 20.81
CA LYS A 242 0.12 33.08 21.43
C LYS A 242 1.38 33.95 21.58
N ASN A 243 2.12 34.12 20.48
CA ASN A 243 3.38 34.89 20.40
C ASN A 243 4.52 34.41 21.32
N ARG A 244 4.45 33.16 21.78
CA ARG A 244 5.55 32.53 22.53
C ARG A 244 6.66 32.02 21.63
N LEU A 245 6.35 31.71 20.37
CA LEU A 245 7.32 31.37 19.34
C LEU A 245 7.27 32.41 18.22
N SER A 246 8.43 32.86 17.75
CA SER A 246 8.57 33.62 16.52
C SER A 246 9.73 33.12 15.66
N ILE A 247 9.49 32.96 14.37
CA ILE A 247 10.52 32.72 13.36
C ILE A 247 10.62 33.98 12.52
N SER A 248 11.82 34.56 12.42
CA SER A 248 12.02 35.82 11.71
C SER A 248 13.36 35.88 11.00
N THR A 249 13.42 36.69 9.94
CA THR A 249 14.68 37.12 9.32
C THR A 249 14.91 38.60 9.54
N ALA A 250 16.18 38.99 9.67
CA ALA A 250 16.55 40.40 9.56
C ALA A 250 16.22 40.94 8.15
N PRO A 251 16.01 42.26 7.96
CA PRO A 251 15.57 42.85 6.69
C PRO A 251 16.42 42.48 5.45
N ASN A 252 17.71 42.17 5.64
CA ASN A 252 18.62 41.69 4.59
C ASN A 252 19.30 40.35 4.98
N GLY A 253 18.78 39.68 6.01
CA GLY A 253 19.33 38.44 6.52
C GLY A 253 18.80 37.23 5.76
N ARG A 254 19.69 36.25 5.49
CA ARG A 254 19.29 34.95 4.95
C ARG A 254 19.07 33.89 6.02
N GLN A 255 19.51 34.17 7.25
CA GLN A 255 19.43 33.25 8.37
C GLN A 255 18.18 33.51 9.22
N LEU A 256 17.49 32.45 9.56
CA LEU A 256 16.35 32.49 10.47
C LEU A 256 16.82 32.69 11.91
N THR A 257 16.05 33.46 12.67
CA THR A 257 16.11 33.51 14.13
C THR A 257 14.81 32.94 14.69
N ILE A 258 14.92 31.84 15.42
CA ILE A 258 13.82 31.18 16.11
C ILE A 258 13.91 31.56 17.58
N TYR A 259 12.97 32.37 18.04
CA TYR A 259 12.82 32.74 19.44
C TYR A 259 11.68 31.93 20.05
N TYR A 260 11.92 31.37 21.23
CA TYR A 260 10.88 30.69 22.01
C TYR A 260 10.95 31.04 23.49
N ARG A 261 9.82 31.40 24.08
CA ARG A 261 9.62 31.55 25.52
C ARG A 261 8.32 30.88 25.95
N GLY A 262 8.44 29.61 26.31
CA GLY A 262 7.35 28.80 26.84
C GLY A 262 7.16 28.91 28.36
N PRO A 263 6.10 28.29 28.91
CA PRO A 263 5.84 28.25 30.35
C PRO A 263 6.88 27.42 31.09
N GLN A 264 7.46 26.42 30.42
CA GLN A 264 8.44 25.49 30.98
C GLN A 264 9.88 25.85 30.63
N THR A 265 10.13 26.96 29.93
CA THR A 265 11.48 27.44 29.61
C THR A 265 11.81 28.62 30.54
N PRO A 266 12.70 28.46 31.52
CA PRO A 266 13.05 29.53 32.47
C PRO A 266 13.66 30.75 31.78
N THR A 267 14.47 30.49 30.75
CA THR A 267 15.11 31.47 29.88
C THR A 267 14.58 31.33 28.47
N ALA A 268 14.56 32.45 27.73
CA ALA A 268 14.18 32.41 26.33
C ALA A 268 15.26 31.69 25.51
N ILE A 269 14.82 30.82 24.62
CA ILE A 269 15.68 30.06 23.72
C ILE A 269 15.77 30.81 22.40
N ASN A 270 16.99 30.98 21.90
CA ASN A 270 17.27 31.62 20.61
C ASN A 270 18.10 30.66 19.77
N VAL A 271 17.54 30.16 18.67
CA VAL A 271 18.20 29.25 17.74
C VAL A 271 18.33 29.91 16.39
N LYS A 272 19.48 29.72 15.74
CA LYS A 272 19.71 30.10 14.34
C LYS A 272 19.47 28.89 13.44
N SER A 273 18.86 29.11 12.29
CA SER A 273 18.58 28.06 11.30
C SER A 273 18.72 28.61 9.89
N GLU A 274 19.07 27.75 8.95
CA GLU A 274 18.87 28.03 7.52
C GLU A 274 17.36 28.03 7.19
N PRO A 275 16.93 28.67 6.08
CA PRO A 275 15.53 28.70 5.69
C PRO A 275 15.00 27.36 5.16
N ASP A 276 15.88 26.38 4.94
CA ASP A 276 15.54 25.01 4.54
C ASP A 276 14.59 24.34 5.54
N ILE A 277 13.52 23.74 5.04
CA ILE A 277 12.46 23.16 5.87
C ILE A 277 12.93 21.92 6.62
N ALA A 278 13.78 21.08 6.04
CA ALA A 278 14.27 19.90 6.74
C ALA A 278 15.16 20.31 7.93
N GLU A 279 16.04 21.30 7.75
CA GLU A 279 16.82 21.89 8.85
C GLU A 279 15.90 22.54 9.88
N LEU A 280 14.92 23.35 9.46
CA LEU A 280 13.97 24.00 10.37
C LEU A 280 13.20 22.98 11.22
N ILE A 281 12.71 21.89 10.63
CA ILE A 281 12.02 20.81 11.33
C ILE A 281 12.94 20.18 12.38
N ALA A 282 14.17 19.87 11.99
CA ALA A 282 15.15 19.29 12.91
C ALA A 282 15.44 20.23 14.09
N ARG A 283 15.68 21.52 13.83
CA ARG A 283 15.91 22.55 14.86
C ARG A 283 14.74 22.72 15.81
N LEU A 284 13.50 22.79 15.30
CA LEU A 284 12.29 22.84 16.12
C LEU A 284 12.15 21.58 16.98
N GLY A 285 12.53 20.44 16.42
CA GLY A 285 12.60 19.15 17.09
C GLY A 285 13.74 19.02 18.12
N GLY A 286 14.60 20.01 18.26
CA GLY A 286 15.68 20.02 19.26
C GLY A 286 17.02 19.52 18.79
N ASP A 287 17.18 19.35 17.48
CA ASP A 287 18.50 19.17 16.91
C ASP A 287 19.35 20.44 17.07
N GLY A 288 20.60 20.26 17.48
CA GLY A 288 21.56 21.33 17.65
C GLY A 288 22.74 20.95 18.53
N PRO A 289 23.68 21.88 18.73
CA PRO A 289 24.82 21.68 19.60
C PRO A 289 24.40 21.27 21.02
N VAL A 290 25.10 20.31 21.61
CA VAL A 290 24.78 19.76 22.96
C VAL A 290 25.02 20.81 24.06
N ASP A 291 25.88 21.80 23.79
CA ASP A 291 26.26 22.87 24.71
C ASP A 291 25.31 24.09 24.68
N GLN A 292 24.27 24.06 23.84
CA GLN A 292 23.31 25.16 23.71
C GLN A 292 21.90 24.74 24.13
N ALA A 293 21.10 25.72 24.56
CA ALA A 293 19.69 25.49 24.80
C ALA A 293 18.98 25.25 23.46
N ASN A 294 18.59 24.00 23.21
CA ASN A 294 17.85 23.62 22.00
C ASN A 294 16.34 23.67 22.24
N LEU A 295 15.58 23.79 21.16
CA LEU A 295 14.12 23.67 21.19
C LEU A 295 13.72 22.22 21.49
N ASN A 296 12.45 21.98 21.76
CA ASN A 296 11.99 20.63 22.07
C ASN A 296 10.51 20.44 21.74
N PHE A 297 10.10 20.91 20.56
CA PHE A 297 8.70 20.76 20.15
C PHE A 297 8.36 19.29 19.86
N SER A 298 7.10 18.94 20.11
CA SER A 298 6.57 17.62 19.78
C SER A 298 6.32 17.50 18.28
N TYR A 299 6.13 16.27 17.80
CA TYR A 299 5.69 15.99 16.44
C TYR A 299 4.43 16.80 16.06
N CYS A 300 3.41 16.77 16.91
CA CYS A 300 2.14 17.45 16.68
C CYS A 300 2.30 18.98 16.60
N ASP A 301 3.15 19.56 17.45
CA ASP A 301 3.45 20.99 17.42
C ASP A 301 4.10 21.39 16.09
N ILE A 302 5.05 20.60 15.61
CA ILE A 302 5.75 20.85 14.34
C ILE A 302 4.81 20.68 13.16
N VAL A 303 4.01 19.61 13.11
CA VAL A 303 2.97 19.40 12.08
C VAL A 303 2.00 20.59 12.03
N ALA A 304 1.54 21.08 13.19
CA ALA A 304 0.65 22.24 13.24
C ALA A 304 1.33 23.54 12.75
N MET A 305 2.63 23.72 13.01
CA MET A 305 3.39 24.85 12.48
C MET A 305 3.59 24.74 10.96
N LEU A 306 3.96 23.56 10.45
CA LEU A 306 4.13 23.32 9.02
C LEU A 306 2.83 23.54 8.25
N GLN A 307 1.70 23.05 8.77
CA GLN A 307 0.39 23.30 8.17
C GLN A 307 0.13 24.81 8.06
N LYS A 308 0.32 25.57 9.13
CA LYS A 308 0.10 27.04 9.11
C LYS A 308 1.03 27.77 8.14
N LEU A 309 2.31 27.36 8.07
CA LEU A 309 3.27 27.93 7.14
C LEU A 309 2.88 27.62 5.68
N ALA A 310 2.42 26.40 5.40
CA ALA A 310 1.94 26.00 4.08
C ALA A 310 0.64 26.73 3.70
N ASP A 311 -0.34 26.82 4.61
CA ASP A 311 -1.61 27.52 4.41
C ASP A 311 -1.41 29.02 4.11
N SER A 312 -0.37 29.61 4.69
CA SER A 312 0.04 31.00 4.45
C SER A 312 0.99 31.17 3.26
N GLN A 313 1.25 30.10 2.49
CA GLN A 313 2.15 30.07 1.33
C GLN A 313 3.57 30.55 1.66
N GLN A 314 4.01 30.38 2.90
CA GLN A 314 5.36 30.76 3.35
C GLN A 314 6.40 29.68 3.11
N ILE A 315 6.00 28.49 2.65
CA ILE A 315 6.91 27.43 2.24
C ILE A 315 6.93 27.39 0.72
N THR A 316 8.11 27.54 0.14
CA THR A 316 8.30 27.55 -1.31
C THR A 316 9.48 26.69 -1.74
N ALA A 317 9.39 26.10 -2.92
CA ALA A 317 10.51 25.44 -3.60
C ALA A 317 10.44 25.70 -5.11
N TYR A 318 11.59 25.56 -5.76
CA TYR A 318 11.64 25.52 -7.22
C TYR A 318 11.02 24.20 -7.69
N ALA A 319 10.01 24.30 -8.56
CA ALA A 319 9.28 23.15 -9.07
C ALA A 319 10.15 22.24 -9.96
N SER A 320 11.18 22.81 -10.58
CA SER A 320 12.20 22.13 -11.38
C SER A 320 13.45 23.02 -11.46
N ALA A 321 14.61 22.44 -11.77
CA ALA A 321 15.83 23.21 -12.07
C ALA A 321 15.66 24.20 -13.24
N THR A 322 14.64 24.00 -14.08
CA THR A 322 14.33 24.84 -15.24
C THR A 322 13.29 25.93 -14.97
N ASP A 323 12.58 25.88 -13.83
CA ASP A 323 11.61 26.91 -13.46
C ASP A 323 12.29 27.96 -12.57
N PRO A 324 12.41 29.21 -13.03
CA PRO A 324 13.07 30.27 -12.26
C PRO A 324 12.22 30.79 -11.10
N THR A 325 10.94 30.41 -11.01
CA THR A 325 10.02 30.90 -9.98
C THR A 325 9.76 29.86 -8.91
N PRO A 326 10.02 30.19 -7.62
CA PRO A 326 9.65 29.31 -6.53
C PRO A 326 8.13 29.31 -6.36
N ALA A 327 7.54 28.12 -6.29
CA ALA A 327 6.10 27.92 -6.10
C ALA A 327 5.81 27.48 -4.66
N PRO A 328 4.60 27.73 -4.12
CA PRO A 328 4.19 27.21 -2.83
C PRO A 328 4.29 25.69 -2.76
N THR A 329 4.93 25.17 -1.71
CA THR A 329 5.07 23.73 -1.48
C THR A 329 3.88 23.21 -0.69
N PRO A 330 3.11 22.24 -1.22
CA PRO A 330 1.98 21.67 -0.50
C PRO A 330 2.43 20.87 0.73
N PHE A 331 1.63 20.96 1.79
CA PHE A 331 1.74 20.11 2.98
C PHE A 331 0.57 19.11 2.98
N ILE A 332 0.90 17.83 2.94
CA ILE A 332 -0.04 16.72 2.91
C ILE A 332 0.03 15.99 4.24
N LEU A 333 -1.04 16.09 5.02
CA LEU A 333 -1.19 15.29 6.21
C LEU A 333 -1.97 14.03 5.85
N GLN A 334 -1.44 12.85 6.18
CA GLN A 334 -2.04 11.55 5.89
C GLN A 334 -3.55 11.60 6.20
N PRO A 335 -4.43 11.23 5.24
CA PRO A 335 -5.86 11.22 5.50
C PRO A 335 -6.18 10.27 6.66
N LEU A 336 -7.20 10.61 7.46
CA LEU A 336 -7.75 9.69 8.46
C LEU A 336 -8.64 8.69 7.71
N SER A 337 -8.05 7.86 6.86
CA SER A 337 -8.82 6.80 6.24
C SER A 337 -9.17 5.78 7.33
N ASN A 338 -10.47 5.58 7.59
CA ASN A 338 -10.91 4.26 8.06
C ASN A 338 -10.43 3.25 7.00
N ASN A 339 -10.04 2.04 7.40
CA ASN A 339 -9.42 1.00 6.55
C ASN A 339 -10.19 0.61 5.26
N THR A 340 -11.22 1.36 4.87
CA THR A 340 -12.12 1.09 3.74
C THR A 340 -11.92 2.05 2.56
N GLN A 341 -11.19 3.17 2.72
CA GLN A 341 -10.94 4.12 1.61
C GLN A 341 -9.65 3.86 0.82
N GLN A 342 -8.93 2.78 1.12
CA GLN A 342 -7.69 2.42 0.40
C GLN A 342 -7.95 2.01 -1.06
N ILE A 343 -9.24 1.86 -1.43
CA ILE A 343 -9.80 1.45 -2.73
C ILE A 343 -10.57 2.61 -3.41
N ASP A 344 -10.82 3.75 -2.74
CA ASP A 344 -11.83 4.75 -3.14
C ASP A 344 -11.39 5.73 -4.27
N GLU A 345 -10.12 5.74 -4.66
CA GLU A 345 -9.62 6.67 -5.70
C GLU A 345 -9.47 6.02 -7.09
N ALA A 346 -9.49 4.69 -7.15
CA ALA A 346 -9.84 3.97 -8.38
C ALA A 346 -11.37 3.76 -8.40
N PRO A 347 -12.02 3.59 -9.56
CA PRO A 347 -13.37 3.05 -9.57
C PRO A 347 -13.38 1.76 -8.73
N LEU A 348 -14.17 1.72 -7.65
CA LEU A 348 -14.39 0.51 -6.86
C LEU A 348 -14.74 -0.62 -7.84
N ILE A 349 -13.89 -1.65 -7.93
CA ILE A 349 -14.32 -2.93 -8.49
C ILE A 349 -15.47 -3.35 -7.56
N PRO A 350 -16.72 -3.49 -8.04
CA PRO A 350 -17.85 -3.70 -7.14
C PRO A 350 -17.71 -5.05 -6.41
N GLU A 351 -17.18 -5.03 -5.19
CA GLU A 351 -17.29 -6.14 -4.26
C GLU A 351 -18.71 -6.12 -3.70
N LYS A 352 -19.58 -6.98 -4.24
CA LYS A 352 -20.82 -7.30 -3.54
C LYS A 352 -20.50 -8.37 -2.50
N SER A 353 -20.79 -8.06 -1.24
CA SER A 353 -20.82 -9.04 -0.16
C SER A 353 -21.57 -10.28 -0.62
N ARG A 354 -20.96 -11.47 -0.47
CA ARG A 354 -21.63 -12.75 -0.70
C ARG A 354 -22.94 -12.75 0.09
N ASP A 355 -24.08 -12.68 -0.62
CA ASP A 355 -25.40 -12.84 -0.01
C ASP A 355 -25.44 -14.24 0.62
N GLN A 356 -25.52 -14.28 1.96
CA GLN A 356 -25.80 -15.50 2.71
C GLN A 356 -27.29 -15.87 2.54
N THR A 357 -27.69 -16.28 1.34
CA THR A 357 -28.91 -17.06 1.15
C THR A 357 -28.72 -18.06 0.02
N ASP A 358 -27.90 -19.08 0.24
CA ASP A 358 -28.07 -20.37 -0.43
C ASP A 358 -28.29 -21.42 0.65
N THR A 359 -29.57 -21.66 0.95
CA THR A 359 -29.99 -22.91 1.59
C THR A 359 -29.90 -24.00 0.52
N PRO A 360 -29.33 -25.18 0.80
CA PRO A 360 -29.10 -26.19 -0.22
C PRO A 360 -30.45 -26.69 -0.76
N THR A 361 -30.76 -26.31 -2.00
CA THR A 361 -31.91 -26.86 -2.71
C THR A 361 -31.55 -28.27 -3.16
N SER A 362 -32.34 -29.22 -2.66
CA SER A 362 -32.43 -30.65 -2.97
C SER A 362 -31.79 -31.14 -4.29
N LEU A 363 -31.02 -32.22 -4.16
CA LEU A 363 -30.55 -33.11 -5.24
C LEU A 363 -31.66 -33.41 -6.26
N PRO A 364 -31.38 -33.38 -7.59
CA PRO A 364 -32.31 -33.89 -8.57
C PRO A 364 -32.41 -35.42 -8.45
N SER A 365 -33.65 -35.90 -8.34
CA SER A 365 -34.00 -37.32 -8.28
C SER A 365 -33.60 -38.06 -9.55
N ALA A 366 -33.05 -39.27 -9.38
CA ALA A 366 -32.72 -40.18 -10.45
C ALA A 366 -33.96 -40.48 -11.32
N THR A 367 -33.85 -40.20 -12.63
CA THR A 367 -34.82 -40.68 -13.61
C THR A 367 -34.45 -42.11 -14.00
N THR A 368 -35.38 -43.00 -13.73
CA THR A 368 -35.43 -44.42 -14.05
C THR A 368 -35.28 -44.71 -15.54
N LEU A 369 -34.39 -45.64 -15.89
CA LEU A 369 -34.43 -46.38 -17.15
C LEU A 369 -35.27 -47.66 -16.95
N PRO A 370 -36.14 -48.05 -17.90
CA PRO A 370 -37.00 -49.21 -17.75
C PRO A 370 -36.26 -50.53 -18.07
N SER A 371 -36.51 -51.52 -17.22
CA SER A 371 -36.08 -52.91 -17.36
C SER A 371 -37.09 -53.70 -18.19
N ASP A 372 -36.64 -54.34 -19.27
CA ASP A 372 -37.11 -55.67 -19.68
C ASP A 372 -36.27 -56.21 -20.86
N GLN A 373 -35.46 -57.24 -20.60
CA GLN A 373 -35.55 -58.59 -21.19
C GLN A 373 -34.28 -59.42 -20.94
N ILE A 374 -34.41 -60.36 -20.00
CA ILE A 374 -34.06 -61.80 -20.03
C ILE A 374 -32.71 -62.23 -20.64
N GLY A 375 -31.89 -62.95 -19.85
CA GLY A 375 -30.89 -63.87 -20.41
C GLY A 375 -29.86 -64.50 -19.47
N ALA A 376 -30.32 -65.41 -18.59
CA ALA A 376 -29.63 -66.60 -18.07
C ALA A 376 -28.18 -66.55 -17.51
N ALA A 377 -28.05 -66.97 -16.25
CA ALA A 377 -26.82 -67.50 -15.64
C ALA A 377 -26.47 -68.90 -16.24
N PRO A 378 -25.28 -69.48 -15.95
CA PRO A 378 -25.20 -70.26 -14.70
C PRO A 378 -23.84 -70.24 -13.95
N THR A 379 -23.97 -70.24 -12.61
CA THR A 379 -23.24 -70.97 -11.57
C THR A 379 -21.75 -71.33 -11.71
N GLY A 380 -20.97 -70.94 -10.69
CA GLY A 380 -19.72 -71.60 -10.29
C GLY A 380 -19.37 -71.24 -8.84
N THR A 381 -19.39 -72.24 -7.97
CA THR A 381 -19.24 -72.23 -6.50
C THR A 381 -17.77 -72.30 -6.06
N MET A 382 -17.51 -71.94 -4.79
CA MET A 382 -16.36 -72.34 -3.93
C MET A 382 -14.99 -71.69 -4.23
N ASP A 383 -14.10 -71.40 -3.28
CA ASP A 383 -14.06 -71.52 -1.82
C ASP A 383 -12.97 -70.58 -1.25
N ARG A 384 -12.93 -70.48 0.07
CA ARG A 384 -12.00 -69.74 0.95
C ARG A 384 -10.50 -70.00 0.71
N GLN A 385 -9.68 -68.95 0.87
CA GLN A 385 -8.78 -68.76 2.02
C GLN A 385 -8.35 -67.30 2.14
#